data_AF-A0A251XV82-F1
#
_entry.id   AF-A0A251XV82-F1
#
_cell.length_a   1.000
_cell.length_b   1.000
_cell.length_c   1.000
_cell.angle_alpha   90.00
_cell.angle_beta   90.00
_cell.angle_gamma   90.00
#
_symmetry.space_group_name_H-M   'P 1'
#
loop_
_entity.id
_entity.type
_entity.pdbx_description
1 polymer ?
#
loop_
_entity_poly.entity_id
_entity_poly.type
_entity_poly.pdbx_seq_one_letter_code
_entity_poly.pdbx_strand_id
1 'polypeptide(L)'
;MRIPRTTLSILSIATLALCASAAPASAAPPGHPDSASVGRSAIDHARIARRLADFDVPEALRPGLLHALESGRIVDAATGVAPSSIDTIRRDGLDHHVSRFADGSFIATAVETPGAAAVHPDDVQACSRYTGAGVTAYSHCLVISDTPTLTLQFRASYHRSAGASGIDEIADWDIQAYGGSCALQEFDIVKARYGAATGPAKARLRCFANAVSGIASSYPYLDLVVDGAGGHSESNF
;
A
#
# COMPACT_ATOMS: atom_id res chain seq x y z
N MET A 1 40.16 -20.62 -51.33
CA MET A 1 39.21 -21.03 -52.39
C MET A 1 38.46 -19.78 -52.84
N ARG A 2 38.51 -19.53 -54.16
CA ARG A 2 37.91 -18.51 -55.05
C ARG A 2 36.93 -17.41 -54.52
N ILE A 3 37.32 -16.13 -54.75
CA ILE A 3 36.71 -14.94 -55.43
C ILE A 3 35.18 -14.95 -55.82
N PRO A 4 34.53 -13.83 -56.23
CA PRO A 4 33.80 -12.76 -55.50
C PRO A 4 32.35 -12.46 -56.03
N ARG A 5 31.73 -11.37 -55.54
CA ARG A 5 30.78 -10.41 -56.18
C ARG A 5 29.74 -10.89 -57.21
N THR A 6 28.46 -10.56 -56.95
CA THR A 6 27.55 -10.00 -57.98
C THR A 6 26.39 -9.20 -57.39
N THR A 7 26.37 -7.90 -57.69
CA THR A 7 25.21 -7.00 -57.67
C THR A 7 24.21 -7.40 -58.76
N LEU A 8 22.90 -7.29 -58.48
CA LEU A 8 21.92 -6.99 -59.53
C LEU A 8 20.76 -6.16 -58.95
N SER A 9 20.68 -4.91 -59.39
CA SER A 9 19.50 -4.04 -59.28
C SER A 9 18.43 -4.53 -60.25
N ILE A 10 17.18 -4.64 -59.79
CA ILE A 10 16.00 -4.60 -60.68
C ILE A 10 15.02 -3.57 -60.11
N LEU A 11 14.88 -2.50 -60.88
CA LEU A 11 13.82 -1.50 -60.81
C LEU A 11 12.55 -2.12 -61.40
N SER A 12 11.40 -2.02 -60.73
CA SER A 12 10.09 -2.24 -61.36
C SER A 12 9.04 -1.32 -60.73
N ILE A 13 8.31 -0.68 -61.62
CA ILE A 13 7.37 0.44 -61.46
C ILE A 13 5.93 -0.12 -61.44
N ALA A 14 5.00 0.69 -60.91
CA ALA A 14 3.53 0.63 -61.07
C ALA A 14 2.80 -0.23 -60.02
N THR A 15 1.63 0.12 -59.47
CA THR A 15 0.59 1.07 -59.89
C THR A 15 -0.29 1.40 -58.69
N LEU A 16 -0.90 2.60 -58.67
CA LEU A 16 -1.96 3.01 -57.74
C LEU A 16 -3.15 2.03 -57.72
N ALA A 17 -3.67 1.75 -56.52
CA ALA A 17 -5.09 1.46 -56.31
C ALA A 17 -5.58 2.22 -55.08
N LEU A 18 -6.24 3.35 -55.31
CA LEU A 18 -7.07 4.04 -54.33
C LEU A 18 -8.26 3.14 -53.99
N CYS A 19 -8.23 2.50 -52.82
CA CYS A 19 -9.43 1.95 -52.19
C CYS A 19 -9.83 2.88 -51.04
N ALA A 20 -10.74 3.80 -51.33
CA ALA A 20 -11.47 4.55 -50.32
C ALA A 20 -12.35 3.57 -49.53
N SER A 21 -11.90 3.16 -48.35
CA SER A 21 -12.74 2.48 -47.38
C SER A 21 -13.48 3.54 -46.57
N ALA A 22 -14.79 3.68 -46.82
CA ALA A 22 -15.68 4.42 -45.95
C ALA A 22 -15.67 3.73 -44.57
N ALA A 23 -15.07 4.39 -43.57
CA ALA A 23 -15.12 3.91 -42.20
C ALA A 23 -16.58 3.90 -41.72
N PRO A 24 -17.09 2.79 -41.16
CA PRO A 24 -18.40 2.79 -40.54
C PRO A 24 -18.38 3.75 -39.33
N ALA A 25 -19.34 4.66 -39.30
CA ALA A 25 -19.61 5.49 -38.13
C ALA A 25 -19.96 4.57 -36.96
N SER A 26 -19.04 4.46 -35.99
CA SER A 26 -19.29 3.72 -34.76
C SER A 26 -20.35 4.48 -33.97
N ALA A 27 -21.56 3.95 -33.94
CA ALA A 27 -22.61 4.40 -33.04
C ALA A 27 -22.13 4.19 -31.60
N ALA A 28 -21.97 5.28 -30.85
CA ALA A 28 -21.66 5.22 -29.43
C ALA A 28 -22.75 4.40 -28.70
N PRO A 29 -22.37 3.46 -27.81
CA PRO A 29 -23.36 2.71 -27.06
C PRO A 29 -24.17 3.66 -26.17
N PRO A 30 -25.48 3.40 -25.98
CA PRO A 30 -26.29 4.18 -25.05
C PRO A 30 -25.66 4.14 -23.65
N GLY A 31 -25.44 5.33 -23.10
CA GLY A 31 -24.86 5.53 -21.77
C GLY A 31 -25.64 4.73 -20.72
N HIS A 32 -24.91 3.97 -19.90
CA HIS A 32 -25.47 3.37 -18.71
C HIS A 32 -25.91 4.49 -17.77
N PRO A 33 -27.11 4.42 -17.17
CA PRO A 33 -27.54 5.41 -16.20
C PRO A 33 -26.59 5.39 -14.99
N ASP A 34 -25.98 6.55 -14.72
CA ASP A 34 -25.22 6.83 -13.51
C ASP A 34 -26.08 6.47 -12.29
N SER A 35 -25.77 5.33 -11.69
CA SER A 35 -26.41 4.88 -10.47
C SER A 35 -25.77 5.60 -9.28
N ALA A 36 -26.37 6.73 -8.93
CA ALA A 36 -26.46 7.36 -7.60
C ALA A 36 -25.22 7.25 -6.67
N SER A 37 -24.44 8.34 -6.63
CA SER A 37 -23.35 8.62 -5.68
C SER A 37 -23.79 8.87 -4.22
N VAL A 38 -25.10 8.87 -3.93
CA VAL A 38 -25.66 9.33 -2.64
C VAL A 38 -25.57 8.25 -1.54
N GLY A 39 -25.38 6.97 -1.89
CA GLY A 39 -25.30 5.86 -0.91
C GLY A 39 -23.89 5.54 -0.38
N ARG A 40 -22.83 5.75 -1.17
CA ARG A 40 -21.44 5.49 -0.74
C ARG A 40 -20.92 6.56 0.21
N SER A 41 -21.26 7.82 -0.05
CA SER A 41 -20.80 8.96 0.75
C SER A 41 -21.21 8.88 2.22
N ALA A 42 -22.43 8.44 2.54
CA ALA A 42 -22.88 8.35 3.94
C ALA A 42 -22.24 7.19 4.72
N ILE A 43 -21.96 6.05 4.06
CA ILE A 43 -21.24 4.92 4.66
C ILE A 43 -19.78 5.29 4.90
N ASP A 44 -19.16 5.97 3.93
CA ASP A 44 -17.78 6.47 4.05
C ASP A 44 -17.68 7.51 5.16
N HIS A 45 -18.63 8.45 5.26
CA HIS A 45 -18.70 9.43 6.35
C HIS A 45 -18.68 8.76 7.73
N ALA A 46 -19.59 7.82 7.98
CA ALA A 46 -19.70 7.17 9.30
C ALA A 46 -18.46 6.34 9.64
N ARG A 47 -17.84 5.69 8.65
CA ARG A 47 -16.59 4.94 8.83
C ARG A 47 -15.42 5.86 9.14
N ILE A 48 -15.25 6.93 8.35
CA ILE A 48 -14.19 7.92 8.58
C ILE A 48 -14.37 8.55 9.96
N ALA A 49 -15.58 9.02 10.30
CA ALA A 49 -15.87 9.62 11.60
C ALA A 49 -15.56 8.68 12.78
N ARG A 50 -15.94 7.40 12.65
CA ARG A 50 -15.59 6.38 13.65
C ARG A 50 -14.08 6.21 13.75
N ARG A 51 -13.38 6.14 12.62
CA ARG A 51 -11.93 5.97 12.57
C ARG A 51 -11.20 7.16 13.22
N LEU A 52 -11.66 8.38 12.99
CA LEU A 52 -11.13 9.57 13.67
C LEU A 52 -11.28 9.46 15.19
N ALA A 53 -12.42 8.93 15.68
CA ALA A 53 -12.61 8.68 17.09
C ALA A 53 -11.73 7.54 17.62
N ASP A 54 -11.61 6.46 16.86
CA ASP A 54 -10.85 5.26 17.21
C ASP A 54 -9.34 5.54 17.38
N PHE A 55 -8.82 6.46 16.58
CA PHE A 55 -7.45 6.94 16.69
C PHE A 55 -7.33 8.20 17.55
N ASP A 56 -8.27 8.47 18.45
CA ASP A 56 -8.23 9.58 19.43
C ASP A 56 -7.97 10.97 18.81
N VAL A 57 -8.48 11.24 17.61
CA VAL A 57 -8.45 12.60 17.06
C VAL A 57 -9.31 13.50 17.96
N PRO A 58 -8.82 14.69 18.40
CA PRO A 58 -9.58 15.58 19.26
C PRO A 58 -10.95 15.95 18.68
N GLU A 59 -12.01 15.91 19.49
CA GLU A 59 -13.39 16.19 19.04
C GLU A 59 -13.54 17.54 18.34
N ALA A 60 -12.79 18.56 18.78
CA ALA A 60 -12.79 19.88 18.16
C ALA A 60 -12.27 19.88 16.71
N LEU A 61 -11.40 18.93 16.34
CA LEU A 61 -10.80 18.84 15.01
C LEU A 61 -11.60 17.91 14.07
N ARG A 62 -12.35 16.93 14.60
CA ARG A 62 -13.05 15.92 13.79
C ARG A 62 -13.99 16.52 12.73
N PRO A 63 -14.86 17.51 13.02
CA PRO A 63 -15.77 18.05 12.00
C PRO A 63 -15.02 18.75 10.86
N GLY A 64 -13.97 19.51 11.19
CA GLY A 64 -13.16 20.21 10.20
C GLY A 64 -12.39 19.25 9.30
N LEU A 65 -11.78 18.22 9.90
CA LEU A 65 -11.07 17.17 9.18
C LEU A 65 -12.01 16.34 8.30
N LEU A 66 -13.17 15.93 8.84
CA LEU A 66 -14.16 15.17 8.08
C LEU A 66 -14.65 15.96 6.87
N HIS A 67 -14.97 17.25 7.05
CA HIS A 67 -15.32 18.12 5.94
C HIS A 67 -14.18 18.30 4.92
N ALA A 68 -12.93 18.38 5.38
CA ALA A 68 -11.77 18.44 4.50
C ALA A 68 -11.65 17.16 3.64
N LEU A 69 -11.83 15.99 4.24
CA LEU A 69 -11.83 14.71 3.55
C LEU A 69 -13.01 14.61 2.56
N GLU A 70 -14.23 14.99 2.95
CA GLU A 70 -15.39 14.96 2.05
C GLU A 70 -15.27 15.91 0.85
N SER A 71 -14.54 17.02 1.02
CA SER A 71 -14.26 17.98 -0.05
C SER A 71 -13.04 17.62 -0.90
N GLY A 72 -12.40 16.47 -0.64
CA GLY A 72 -11.23 16.01 -1.38
C GLY A 72 -9.96 16.84 -1.11
N ARG A 73 -9.93 17.60 -0.01
CA ARG A 73 -8.74 18.37 0.36
C ARG A 73 -7.65 17.41 0.83
N ILE A 74 -6.42 17.65 0.37
CA ILE A 74 -5.23 16.95 0.88
C ILE A 74 -5.03 17.34 2.35
N VAL A 75 -4.87 16.34 3.22
CA VAL A 75 -4.62 16.55 4.66
C VAL A 75 -3.13 16.62 4.95
N ASP A 76 -2.75 17.22 6.07
CA ASP A 76 -1.36 17.42 6.47
C ASP A 76 -0.57 16.10 6.43
N ALA A 77 -1.18 15.00 6.90
CA ALA A 77 -0.60 13.66 6.87
C ALA A 77 -0.04 13.23 5.51
N ALA A 78 -0.60 13.73 4.40
CA ALA A 78 -0.18 13.38 3.06
C ALA A 78 0.80 14.39 2.41
N THR A 79 1.09 15.50 3.10
CA THR A 79 1.91 16.59 2.52
C THR A 79 3.39 16.50 2.85
N GLY A 80 3.79 15.55 3.70
CA GLY A 80 5.17 15.42 4.19
C GLY A 80 5.57 16.49 5.22
N VAL A 81 4.62 17.27 5.74
CA VAL A 81 4.86 18.12 6.92
C VAL A 81 5.21 17.25 8.12
N ALA A 82 5.92 17.81 9.10
CA ALA A 82 6.26 17.07 10.32
C ALA A 82 5.02 16.87 11.20
N PRO A 83 4.88 15.71 11.88
CA PRO A 83 3.81 15.50 12.83
C PRO A 83 3.93 16.43 14.04
N SER A 84 2.78 16.86 14.57
CA SER A 84 2.68 17.64 15.81
C SER A 84 2.90 16.78 17.05
N SER A 85 2.56 15.49 17.00
CA SER A 85 2.93 14.50 18.02
C SER A 85 3.11 13.11 17.41
N ILE A 86 3.89 12.28 18.11
CA ILE A 86 4.04 10.86 17.80
C ILE A 86 3.81 10.10 19.10
N ASP A 87 2.80 9.26 19.11
CA ASP A 87 2.37 8.51 20.29
C ASP A 87 2.19 7.03 19.93
N THR A 88 2.13 6.16 20.93
CA THR A 88 1.77 4.75 20.74
C THR A 88 0.41 4.51 21.38
N ILE A 89 -0.53 3.98 20.60
CA ILE A 89 -1.86 3.58 21.10
C ILE A 89 -2.05 2.09 20.90
N ARG A 90 -2.69 1.43 21.86
CA ARG A 90 -3.03 0.02 21.73
C ARG A 90 -4.46 -0.13 21.22
N ARG A 91 -4.63 -0.73 20.05
CA ARG A 91 -5.93 -0.97 19.39
C ARG A 91 -5.95 -2.40 18.87
N ASP A 92 -7.04 -3.12 19.10
CA ASP A 92 -7.22 -4.51 18.66
C ASP A 92 -6.08 -5.45 19.08
N GLY A 93 -5.45 -5.16 20.23
CA GLY A 93 -4.32 -5.93 20.76
C GLY A 93 -2.96 -5.53 20.21
N LEU A 94 -2.91 -4.62 19.24
CA LEU A 94 -1.73 -4.17 18.52
C LEU A 94 -1.30 -2.76 18.94
N ASP A 95 0.01 -2.55 19.11
CA ASP A 95 0.57 -1.24 19.40
C ASP A 95 0.81 -0.46 18.10
N HIS A 96 -0.02 0.54 17.84
CA HIS A 96 0.11 1.43 16.69
C HIS A 96 0.98 2.64 17.04
N HIS A 97 1.99 2.90 16.21
CA HIS A 97 2.73 4.15 16.20
C HIS A 97 1.93 5.19 15.39
N VAL A 98 1.37 6.18 16.08
CA VAL A 98 0.48 7.18 15.51
C VAL A 98 1.19 8.51 15.42
N SER A 99 1.47 8.94 14.19
CA SER A 99 1.88 10.31 13.86
C SER A 99 0.63 11.18 13.69
N ARG A 100 0.49 12.23 14.48
CA ARG A 100 -0.64 13.17 14.44
C ARG A 100 -0.21 14.50 13.84
N PHE A 101 -1.12 15.18 13.16
CA PHE A 101 -0.86 16.45 12.48
C PHE A 101 -1.75 17.58 13.00
N ALA A 102 -1.42 18.83 12.63
CA ALA A 102 -2.09 20.01 13.17
C ALA A 102 -3.57 20.10 12.77
N ASP A 103 -3.91 19.64 11.57
CA ASP A 103 -5.29 19.52 11.08
C ASP A 103 -6.08 18.34 11.71
N GLY A 104 -5.45 17.56 12.59
CA GLY A 104 -6.02 16.38 13.23
C GLY A 104 -5.93 15.10 12.41
N SER A 105 -5.41 15.15 11.18
CA SER A 105 -5.10 13.95 10.40
C SER A 105 -4.02 13.12 11.10
N PHE A 106 -3.90 11.86 10.70
CA PHE A 106 -2.93 10.94 11.27
C PHE A 106 -2.45 9.90 10.27
N ILE A 107 -1.28 9.34 10.57
CA ILE A 107 -0.79 8.08 10.01
C ILE A 107 -0.51 7.17 11.20
N ALA A 108 -1.17 6.02 11.25
CA ALA A 108 -0.94 5.02 12.27
C ALA A 108 -0.36 3.76 11.62
N THR A 109 0.78 3.29 12.09
CA THR A 109 1.42 2.09 11.54
C THR A 109 1.71 1.09 12.64
N ALA A 110 1.67 -0.19 12.31
CA ALA A 110 1.98 -1.24 13.26
C ALA A 110 2.52 -2.50 12.58
N VAL A 111 3.34 -3.24 13.34
CA VAL A 111 3.74 -4.60 13.05
C VAL A 111 3.37 -5.46 14.25
N GLU A 112 2.56 -6.50 14.01
CA GLU A 112 2.18 -7.45 15.04
C GLU A 112 3.43 -8.11 15.61
N THR A 113 3.52 -8.10 16.93
CA THR A 113 4.61 -8.75 17.65
C THR A 113 3.99 -9.82 18.56
N PRO A 114 4.51 -11.06 18.56
CA PRO A 114 3.92 -12.13 19.36
C PRO A 114 4.00 -11.78 20.84
N GLY A 115 2.95 -12.14 21.59
CA GLY A 115 2.97 -12.07 23.05
C GLY A 115 4.09 -12.94 23.63
N ALA A 116 4.46 -12.71 24.89
CA ALA A 116 5.56 -13.41 25.57
C ALA A 116 5.35 -14.92 25.81
N ALA A 117 4.27 -15.51 25.30
CA ALA A 117 3.94 -16.93 25.50
C ALA A 117 4.72 -17.83 24.52
N ALA A 118 5.07 -19.03 24.98
CA ALA A 118 5.69 -20.05 24.16
C ALA A 118 4.73 -20.49 23.04
N VAL A 119 5.24 -20.54 21.81
CA VAL A 119 4.49 -20.90 20.60
C VAL A 119 4.01 -22.34 20.67
N HIS A 120 2.71 -22.56 20.43
CA HIS A 120 2.11 -23.88 20.20
C HIS A 120 1.99 -24.17 18.69
N PRO A 121 2.03 -25.45 18.27
CA PRO A 121 1.86 -25.85 16.86
C PRO A 121 0.55 -25.37 16.20
N ASP A 122 -0.44 -24.98 17.00
CA ASP A 122 -1.74 -24.48 16.54
C ASP A 122 -1.75 -22.95 16.30
N ASP A 123 -0.68 -22.24 16.67
CA ASP A 123 -0.55 -20.77 16.55
C ASP A 123 -0.23 -20.31 15.11
N VAL A 124 -0.22 -21.20 14.12
CA VAL A 124 0.18 -20.90 12.73
C VAL A 124 -0.68 -19.81 12.07
N GLN A 125 -1.89 -19.57 12.58
CA GLN A 125 -2.80 -18.51 12.12
C GLN A 125 -2.55 -17.15 12.78
N ALA A 126 -1.73 -17.08 13.83
CA ALA A 126 -1.42 -15.85 14.57
C ALA A 126 0.07 -15.51 14.42
N CYS A 127 0.44 -14.25 14.67
CA CYS A 127 1.85 -13.87 14.68
C CYS A 127 2.59 -14.66 15.77
N SER A 128 3.62 -15.41 15.37
CA SER A 128 4.40 -16.26 16.27
C SER A 128 5.90 -15.94 16.18
N ARG A 129 6.63 -16.23 17.27
CA ARG A 129 8.08 -15.98 17.37
C ARG A 129 8.80 -17.24 17.79
N TYR A 130 9.78 -17.64 16.98
CA TYR A 130 10.73 -18.68 17.33
C TYR A 130 12.12 -18.09 17.48
N THR A 131 12.89 -18.54 18.47
CA THR A 131 14.31 -18.15 18.62
C THR A 131 15.15 -19.41 18.81
N GLY A 132 16.14 -19.61 17.94
CA GLY A 132 17.02 -20.78 17.94
C GLY A 132 18.30 -20.51 17.17
N ALA A 133 19.41 -21.09 17.62
CA ALA A 133 20.73 -21.00 16.95
C ALA A 133 21.19 -19.55 16.59
N GLY A 134 20.82 -18.55 17.41
CA GLY A 134 21.17 -17.15 17.16
C GLY A 134 20.30 -16.43 16.12
N VAL A 135 19.24 -17.08 15.64
CA VAL A 135 18.22 -16.53 14.74
C VAL A 135 16.90 -16.39 15.49
N THR A 136 16.23 -15.26 15.30
CA THR A 136 14.83 -15.04 15.68
C THR A 136 14.00 -15.00 14.42
N ALA A 137 13.04 -15.92 14.29
CA ALA A 137 12.06 -15.94 13.23
C ALA A 137 10.70 -15.46 13.75
N TYR A 138 9.99 -14.72 12.92
CA TYR A 138 8.64 -14.23 13.10
C TYR A 138 7.80 -14.79 11.96
N SER A 139 6.62 -15.31 12.27
CA SER A 139 5.78 -15.97 11.26
C SER A 139 4.39 -15.38 11.27
N HIS A 140 3.87 -15.09 10.08
CA HIS A 140 2.49 -14.67 9.84
C HIS A 140 2.05 -13.38 10.57
N CYS A 141 2.98 -12.45 10.76
CA CYS A 141 2.72 -11.20 11.50
C CYS A 141 2.05 -10.15 10.64
N LEU A 142 0.97 -9.54 11.15
CA LEU A 142 0.27 -8.46 10.47
C LEU A 142 1.15 -7.20 10.38
N VAL A 143 1.19 -6.60 9.20
CA VAL A 143 1.78 -5.30 8.93
C VAL A 143 0.63 -4.42 8.45
N ILE A 144 0.41 -3.27 9.10
CA ILE A 144 -0.74 -2.42 8.81
C ILE A 144 -0.36 -0.94 8.85
N SER A 145 -0.98 -0.15 7.97
CA SER A 145 -1.00 1.30 8.03
C SER A 145 -2.40 1.84 7.81
N ASP A 146 -2.82 2.69 8.72
CA ASP A 146 -4.13 3.31 8.82
C ASP A 146 -4.01 4.83 8.67
N THR A 147 -4.80 5.39 7.75
CA THR A 147 -5.11 6.82 7.67
C THR A 147 -6.62 6.99 7.79
N PRO A 148 -7.17 8.22 7.91
CA PRO A 148 -8.60 8.41 7.92
C PRO A 148 -9.35 7.73 6.74
N THR A 149 -8.73 7.67 5.56
CA THR A 149 -9.38 7.23 4.32
C THR A 149 -8.77 5.99 3.66
N LEU A 150 -7.64 5.47 4.15
CA LEU A 150 -6.97 4.32 3.56
C LEU A 150 -6.42 3.38 4.63
N THR A 151 -6.70 2.09 4.49
CA THR A 151 -5.98 1.00 5.17
C THR A 151 -5.18 0.23 4.14
N LEU A 152 -3.90 0.01 4.44
CA LEU A 152 -3.08 -0.97 3.73
C LEU A 152 -2.64 -2.02 4.76
N GLN A 153 -2.78 -3.30 4.44
CA GLN A 153 -2.29 -4.36 5.31
C GLN A 153 -1.84 -5.59 4.54
N PHE A 154 -0.94 -6.36 5.12
CA PHE A 154 -0.56 -7.70 4.69
C PHE A 154 0.05 -8.49 5.84
N ARG A 155 0.27 -9.79 5.66
CA ARG A 155 0.99 -10.64 6.62
C ARG A 155 2.37 -10.98 6.09
N ALA A 156 3.34 -11.06 7.00
CA ALA A 156 4.72 -11.37 6.67
C ALA A 156 5.34 -12.37 7.64
N SER A 157 6.21 -13.23 7.09
CA SER A 157 7.15 -14.04 7.84
C SER A 157 8.56 -13.53 7.56
N TYR A 158 9.32 -13.28 8.62
CA TYR A 158 10.65 -12.67 8.52
C TYR A 158 11.56 -13.15 9.63
N HIS A 159 12.86 -13.03 9.43
CA HIS A 159 13.85 -13.44 10.41
C HIS A 159 14.92 -12.39 10.62
N ARG A 160 15.59 -12.48 11.76
CA ARG A 160 16.79 -11.71 12.09
C ARG A 160 17.79 -12.51 12.90
N SER A 161 19.04 -12.12 12.79
CA SER A 161 20.20 -12.63 13.49
C SER A 161 21.20 -11.50 13.68
N ALA A 162 22.31 -11.76 14.38
CA ALA A 162 23.35 -10.75 14.59
C ALA A 162 23.97 -10.20 13.29
N GLY A 163 23.95 -10.97 12.19
CA GLY A 163 24.58 -10.59 10.92
C GLY A 163 23.62 -10.44 9.74
N ALA A 164 22.38 -10.90 9.86
CA ALA A 164 21.42 -10.95 8.76
C ALA A 164 19.99 -10.73 9.25
N SER A 165 19.19 -10.03 8.46
CA SER A 165 17.72 -10.06 8.51
C SER A 165 17.21 -10.59 7.18
N GLY A 166 15.94 -10.93 7.05
CA GLY A 166 15.35 -11.41 5.80
C GLY A 166 13.83 -11.49 5.90
N ILE A 167 13.17 -11.46 4.75
CA ILE A 167 11.72 -11.68 4.64
C ILE A 167 11.56 -12.96 3.84
N ASP A 168 10.91 -13.94 4.46
CA ASP A 168 10.75 -15.29 3.92
C ASP A 168 9.48 -15.38 3.08
N GLU A 169 8.41 -14.72 3.50
CA GLU A 169 7.10 -14.77 2.87
C GLU A 169 6.29 -13.49 3.13
N ILE A 170 5.45 -13.13 2.16
CA ILE A 170 4.36 -12.17 2.31
C ILE A 170 3.06 -12.77 1.75
N ALA A 171 1.94 -12.54 2.44
CA ALA A 171 0.63 -13.09 2.08
C ALA A 171 -0.51 -12.19 2.58
N ASP A 172 -1.75 -12.59 2.27
CA ASP A 172 -2.99 -12.05 2.86
C ASP A 172 -3.09 -10.52 2.89
N TRP A 173 -2.80 -9.89 1.76
CA TRP A 173 -2.91 -8.44 1.62
C TRP A 173 -4.38 -7.99 1.52
N ASP A 174 -4.66 -6.81 2.05
CA ASP A 174 -5.95 -6.12 1.91
C ASP A 174 -5.74 -4.61 1.75
N ILE A 175 -6.62 -3.97 0.98
CA ILE A 175 -6.63 -2.53 0.72
C ILE A 175 -8.05 -2.02 0.91
N GLN A 176 -8.24 -1.13 1.88
CA GLN A 176 -9.54 -0.53 2.18
C GLN A 176 -9.49 0.97 1.97
N ALA A 177 -10.14 1.46 0.93
CA ALA A 177 -10.24 2.88 0.64
C ALA A 177 -11.66 3.40 0.93
N TYR A 178 -11.74 4.59 1.51
CA TYR A 178 -12.98 5.31 1.81
C TYR A 178 -12.98 6.66 1.08
N GLY A 179 -14.11 7.06 0.49
CA GLY A 179 -14.18 8.29 -0.28
C GLY A 179 -13.36 8.26 -1.57
N GLY A 180 -13.12 7.07 -2.13
CA GLY A 180 -12.38 6.83 -3.37
C GLY A 180 -12.17 5.34 -3.61
N SER A 181 -11.18 4.99 -4.44
CA SER A 181 -10.79 3.58 -4.65
C SER A 181 -9.28 3.45 -4.82
N CYS A 182 -8.73 2.31 -4.41
CA CYS A 182 -7.33 1.95 -4.63
C CYS A 182 -7.27 0.59 -5.33
N ALA A 183 -6.48 0.51 -6.39
CA ALA A 183 -6.22 -0.75 -7.10
C ALA A 183 -4.82 -1.25 -6.76
N LEU A 184 -4.67 -2.55 -6.48
CA LEU A 184 -3.34 -3.13 -6.26
C LEU A 184 -2.41 -2.83 -7.45
N GLN A 185 -1.21 -2.34 -7.15
CA GLN A 185 -0.17 -2.10 -8.15
C GLN A 185 1.04 -3.02 -7.93
N GLU A 186 1.45 -3.20 -6.68
CA GLU A 186 2.63 -4.00 -6.33
C GLU A 186 2.41 -4.67 -4.98
N PHE A 187 2.74 -5.96 -4.91
CA PHE A 187 2.83 -6.72 -3.67
C PHE A 187 4.01 -7.68 -3.82
N ASP A 188 5.17 -7.27 -3.31
CA ASP A 188 6.42 -8.00 -3.54
C ASP A 188 7.47 -7.76 -2.44
N ILE A 189 8.41 -8.69 -2.31
CA ILE A 189 9.64 -8.54 -1.52
C ILE A 189 10.65 -7.75 -2.36
N VAL A 190 10.50 -6.43 -2.37
CA VAL A 190 11.33 -5.50 -3.17
C VAL A 190 12.82 -5.53 -2.82
N LYS A 191 13.16 -6.03 -1.64
CA LYS A 191 14.54 -6.30 -1.24
C LYS A 191 14.61 -7.50 -0.31
N ALA A 192 14.85 -8.68 -0.88
CA ALA A 192 15.14 -9.88 -0.11
C ALA A 192 16.59 -9.82 0.42
N ARG A 193 16.79 -10.18 1.68
CA ARG A 193 18.12 -10.48 2.19
C ARG A 193 18.29 -12.00 2.22
N TYR A 194 19.01 -12.51 1.23
CA TYR A 194 19.70 -13.78 1.34
C TYR A 194 21.20 -13.49 1.18
N GLY A 195 21.99 -13.71 2.23
CA GLY A 195 23.46 -13.54 2.19
C GLY A 195 23.97 -12.10 2.49
N ALA A 196 24.95 -11.63 1.69
CA ALA A 196 25.81 -10.46 1.98
C ALA A 196 25.27 -9.09 1.53
N ALA A 197 23.97 -8.98 1.20
CA ALA A 197 23.39 -7.71 0.74
C ALA A 197 23.31 -6.65 1.86
N THR A 198 23.73 -5.41 1.56
CA THR A 198 23.76 -4.29 2.52
C THR A 198 22.39 -3.62 2.68
N GLY A 199 22.06 -3.14 3.89
CA GLY A 199 20.81 -2.43 4.20
C GLY A 199 19.61 -3.34 4.54
N PRO A 200 18.49 -2.82 5.05
CA PRO A 200 17.37 -3.64 5.53
C PRO A 200 16.69 -4.45 4.42
N ALA A 201 16.04 -5.56 4.79
CA ALA A 201 15.09 -6.24 3.90
C ALA A 201 13.80 -5.43 3.82
N LYS A 202 13.16 -5.41 2.66
CA LYS A 202 11.92 -4.64 2.45
C LYS A 202 10.91 -5.44 1.63
N ALA A 203 9.67 -5.47 2.10
CA ALA A 203 8.51 -5.91 1.33
C ALA A 203 7.52 -4.76 1.22
N ARG A 204 6.82 -4.67 0.09
CA ARG A 204 5.98 -3.53 -0.26
C ARG A 204 4.60 -3.99 -0.70
N LEU A 205 3.59 -3.34 -0.13
CA LEU A 205 2.25 -3.27 -0.68
C LEU A 205 2.02 -1.84 -1.20
N ARG A 206 1.76 -1.69 -2.50
CA ARG A 206 1.50 -0.41 -3.13
C ARG A 206 0.24 -0.50 -3.98
N CYS A 207 -0.56 0.54 -3.93
CA CYS A 207 -1.76 0.64 -4.73
C CYS A 207 -1.77 1.94 -5.54
N PHE A 208 -2.52 1.94 -6.63
CA PHE A 208 -2.83 3.14 -7.40
C PHE A 208 -4.15 3.72 -6.89
N ALA A 209 -4.08 4.94 -6.36
CA ALA A 209 -5.23 5.58 -5.76
C ALA A 209 -6.00 6.45 -6.77
N ASN A 210 -7.26 6.08 -6.98
CA ASN A 210 -8.22 6.80 -7.81
C ASN A 210 -9.14 7.62 -6.91
N ALA A 211 -8.88 8.93 -6.86
CA ALA A 211 -9.71 9.91 -6.16
C ALA A 211 -9.93 9.60 -4.66
N VAL A 212 -8.99 8.92 -4.00
CA VAL A 212 -9.05 8.78 -2.54
C VAL A 212 -8.84 10.14 -1.93
N SER A 213 -9.77 10.53 -1.08
CA SER A 213 -9.74 11.84 -0.45
C SER A 213 -8.67 11.92 0.64
N GLY A 214 -8.07 13.10 0.81
CA GLY A 214 -7.07 13.33 1.86
C GLY A 214 -5.63 12.92 1.50
N ILE A 215 -5.43 12.13 0.45
CA ILE A 215 -4.09 11.65 0.07
C ILE A 215 -3.49 12.51 -1.05
N ALA A 216 -2.17 12.64 -1.08
CA ALA A 216 -1.43 13.42 -2.07
C ALA A 216 -0.73 12.53 -3.10
N SER A 217 -0.40 11.31 -2.70
CA SER A 217 0.27 10.32 -3.51
C SER A 217 -0.73 9.59 -4.40
N SER A 218 -0.45 9.52 -5.70
CA SER A 218 -1.17 8.61 -6.59
C SER A 218 -0.79 7.14 -6.35
N TYR A 219 0.29 6.89 -5.62
CA TYR A 219 0.85 5.56 -5.37
C TYR A 219 1.19 5.34 -3.90
N PRO A 220 0.19 5.42 -2.99
CA PRO A 220 0.43 5.17 -1.58
C PRO A 220 0.95 3.74 -1.38
N TYR A 221 1.82 3.58 -0.40
CA TYR A 221 2.44 2.29 -0.09
C TYR A 221 2.59 2.06 1.40
N LEU A 222 2.69 0.78 1.74
CA LEU A 222 3.09 0.25 3.03
C LEU A 222 4.27 -0.68 2.80
N ASP A 223 5.36 -0.39 3.48
CA ASP A 223 6.56 -1.20 3.52
C ASP A 223 6.71 -1.87 4.88
N LEU A 224 7.04 -3.16 4.89
CA LEU A 224 7.71 -3.79 6.02
C LEU A 224 9.22 -3.62 5.82
N VAL A 225 9.90 -3.12 6.84
CA VAL A 225 11.36 -3.00 6.88
C VAL A 225 11.88 -3.89 7.98
N VAL A 226 12.82 -4.79 7.65
CA VAL A 226 13.42 -5.72 8.62
C VAL A 226 14.93 -5.52 8.70
N ASP A 227 15.40 -5.19 9.89
CA ASP A 227 16.81 -4.99 10.20
C ASP A 227 17.24 -5.75 11.47
N GLY A 228 18.39 -5.39 12.04
CA GLY A 228 18.90 -6.02 13.27
C GLY A 228 18.05 -5.71 14.51
N ALA A 229 17.36 -4.57 14.54
CA ALA A 229 16.53 -4.13 15.65
C ALA A 229 15.13 -4.77 15.62
N GLY A 230 14.59 -5.09 14.45
CA GLY A 230 13.31 -5.78 14.32
C GLY A 230 12.66 -5.58 12.96
N GLY A 231 11.36 -5.86 12.89
CA GLY A 231 10.49 -5.45 11.80
C GLY A 231 9.73 -4.19 12.20
N HIS A 232 9.68 -3.19 11.33
CA HIS A 232 8.85 -2.00 11.49
C HIS A 232 8.19 -1.63 10.16
N SER A 233 7.08 -0.90 10.25
CA SER A 233 6.31 -0.44 9.09
C SER A 233 6.70 0.98 8.70
N GLU A 234 6.78 1.24 7.40
CA GLU A 234 6.92 2.59 6.80
C GLU A 234 5.81 2.79 5.77
N SER A 235 5.26 4.00 5.65
CA SER A 235 4.20 4.26 4.66
C SER A 235 4.24 5.68 4.09
N ASN A 236 3.63 5.84 2.93
CA ASN A 236 3.44 7.13 2.24
C ASN A 236 2.02 7.22 1.69
N PHE A 237 1.44 8.42 1.77
CA PHE A 237 0.09 8.74 1.35
C PHE A 237 0.05 10.11 0.69
#